data_AF-G4RNU6-F1
#
_entry.id   AF-G4RNU6-F1
#
_cell.length_a   1.000
_cell.length_b   1.000
_cell.length_c   1.000
_cell.angle_alpha   90.00
_cell.angle_beta   90.00
_cell.angle_gamma   90.00
#
_symmetry.space_group_name_H-M   'P 1'
#
loop_
_entity.id
_entity.type
_entity.pdbx_description
1 polymer ?
#
loop_
_entity_poly.entity_id
_entity_poly.type
_entity_poly.pdbx_seq_one_letter_code
_entity_poly.pdbx_strand_id
1 'polypeptide(L)'
;MRFPKKVMAYCPRCNAHTEHTVSIYHQGKRRELSEGQRRYNRKLKGYGSSPKPKQKRFAKINKKVALVLTCSKCGYKLHKTLGRMKKVELV
;
A
#
# COMPACT_ATOMS: atom_id res chain seq x y z
N MET A 1 6.68 -16.47 -0.27
CA MET A 1 5.52 -17.07 0.42
C MET A 1 4.38 -17.19 -0.57
N ARG A 2 3.75 -18.36 -0.64
CA ARG A 2 2.55 -18.57 -1.47
C ARG A 2 1.33 -18.19 -0.66
N PHE A 3 0.46 -17.35 -1.20
CA PHE A 3 -0.77 -16.91 -0.55
C PHE A 3 -1.96 -17.16 -1.48
N PRO A 4 -3.09 -17.71 -1.00
CA PRO A 4 -4.21 -18.04 -1.86
C PRO A 4 -4.88 -16.79 -2.46
N LYS A 5 -5.32 -16.86 -3.72
CA LYS A 5 -6.06 -15.78 -4.41
C LYS A 5 -7.46 -15.52 -3.83
N LYS A 6 -8.05 -16.53 -3.17
CA LYS A 6 -9.35 -16.44 -2.51
C LYS A 6 -9.21 -16.87 -1.05
N VAL A 7 -9.76 -16.09 -0.14
CA VAL A 7 -9.72 -16.37 1.31
C VAL A 7 -11.08 -16.10 1.93
N MET A 8 -11.51 -16.97 2.83
CA MET A 8 -12.65 -16.71 3.71
C MET A 8 -12.21 -15.78 4.85
N ALA A 9 -12.80 -14.58 4.91
CA ALA A 9 -12.50 -13.59 5.93
C ALA A 9 -13.79 -12.91 6.41
N TYR A 10 -13.75 -12.33 7.60
CA TYR A 10 -14.87 -11.55 8.13
C TYR A 10 -14.99 -10.22 7.37
N CYS A 11 -16.19 -9.91 6.88
CA CYS A 11 -16.49 -8.63 6.24
C CYS A 11 -17.26 -7.72 7.22
N PRO A 12 -16.71 -6.55 7.62
CA PRO A 12 -17.37 -5.62 8.55
C PRO A 12 -18.66 -4.98 8.02
N ARG A 13 -18.90 -5.00 6.71
CA ARG A 13 -20.15 -4.48 6.12
C ARG A 13 -21.26 -5.51 6.04
N CYS A 14 -20.90 -6.78 5.79
CA CYS A 14 -21.87 -7.87 5.71
C CYS A 14 -22.08 -8.57 7.06
N ASN A 15 -21.27 -8.26 8.06
CA ASN A 15 -21.26 -8.89 9.39
C ASN A 15 -21.19 -10.42 9.34
N ALA A 16 -20.50 -10.95 8.33
CA ALA A 16 -20.41 -12.39 8.08
C ALA A 16 -19.05 -12.74 7.47
N HIS A 17 -18.67 -14.02 7.57
CA HIS A 17 -17.53 -14.56 6.85
C HIS A 17 -17.92 -14.80 5.38
N THR A 18 -17.20 -14.16 4.47
CA THR A 18 -17.44 -14.26 3.03
C THR A 18 -16.15 -14.55 2.31
N GLU A 19 -16.26 -15.02 1.06
CA GLU A 19 -15.13 -15.10 0.16
C GLU A 19 -14.61 -13.70 -0.16
N HIS A 20 -13.29 -13.55 -0.11
CA HIS A 20 -12.58 -12.34 -0.50
C HIS A 20 -11.56 -12.67 -1.59
N THR A 21 -11.55 -11.88 -2.66
CA THR A 21 -10.47 -11.89 -3.66
C THR A 21 -9.29 -11.12 -3.12
N VAL A 22 -8.09 -11.71 -3.23
CA VAL A 22 -6.86 -11.18 -2.66
C VAL A 22 -6.01 -10.57 -3.77
N SER A 23 -5.56 -9.34 -3.55
CA SER A 23 -4.60 -8.66 -4.42
C SER A 23 -3.46 -8.06 -3.60
N ILE A 24 -2.29 -7.88 -4.21
CA ILE A 24 -1.18 -7.18 -3.60
C ILE A 24 -1.42 -5.68 -3.74
N TYR A 25 -1.20 -4.93 -2.65
CA TYR A 25 -1.31 -3.48 -2.70
C TYR A 25 -0.17 -2.88 -3.53
N HIS A 26 -0.53 -2.02 -4.49
CA HIS A 26 0.41 -1.18 -5.24
C HIS A 26 0.19 0.29 -4.88
N GLN A 27 1.30 1.01 -4.66
CA GLN A 27 1.23 2.45 -4.41
C GLN A 27 0.87 3.17 -5.72
N GLY A 28 -0.20 3.97 -5.70
CA GLY A 28 -0.60 4.80 -6.83
C GLY A 28 0.31 6.03 -7.03
N LYS A 29 0.13 6.72 -8.16
CA LYS A 29 0.81 7.98 -8.45
C LYS A 29 0.53 9.00 -7.34
N ARG A 30 1.56 9.71 -6.89
CA ARG A 30 1.41 10.77 -5.88
C ARG A 30 0.57 11.93 -6.44
N ARG A 31 -0.34 12.48 -5.63
CA ARG A 31 -1.16 13.64 -5.96
C ARG A 31 -0.33 14.94 -5.92
N GLU A 32 -0.30 15.67 -7.03
CA GLU A 32 0.48 16.91 -7.20
C GLU A 32 -0.12 18.10 -6.45
N LEU A 33 -1.45 18.15 -6.35
CA LEU A 33 -2.18 19.21 -5.64
C LEU A 33 -2.20 19.04 -4.10
N SER A 34 -1.55 17.99 -3.57
CA SER A 34 -1.43 17.81 -2.12
C SER A 34 -0.67 18.98 -1.49
N GLU A 35 -1.09 19.42 -0.31
CA GLU A 35 -0.51 20.59 0.37
C GLU A 35 1.02 20.47 0.54
N GLY A 36 1.50 19.29 0.95
CA GLY A 36 2.93 19.02 1.10
C GLY A 36 3.71 19.12 -0.21
N GLN A 37 3.12 18.68 -1.34
CA GLN A 37 3.74 18.82 -2.66
C GLN A 37 3.74 20.29 -3.11
N ARG A 38 2.63 21.01 -2.92
CA ARG A 38 2.55 22.46 -3.24
C ARG A 38 3.60 23.26 -2.46
N ARG A 39 3.75 22.99 -1.17
CA ARG A 39 4.75 23.63 -0.30
C ARG A 39 6.18 23.31 -0.74
N TYR A 40 6.45 22.04 -1.05
CA TYR A 40 7.77 21.62 -1.55
C TYR A 40 8.10 22.30 -2.89
N ASN A 41 7.17 22.30 -3.84
CA ASN A 41 7.34 22.94 -5.15
C ASN A 41 7.57 24.45 -5.00
N ARG A 42 6.86 25.13 -4.10
CA ARG A 42 7.10 26.55 -3.81
C ARG A 42 8.52 26.79 -3.28
N LYS A 43 9.00 25.95 -2.34
CA LYS A 43 10.35 26.06 -1.78
C LYS A 43 11.45 25.66 -2.77
N LEU A 44 11.11 24.83 -3.76
CA LEU A 44 12.04 24.41 -4.81
C LEU A 44 12.25 25.49 -5.88
N LYS A 45 11.34 26.47 -6.01
CA LYS A 45 11.49 27.58 -6.96
C LYS A 45 12.67 28.47 -6.56
N GLY A 46 13.40 28.95 -7.56
CA GLY A 46 14.59 29.79 -7.39
C GLY A 46 15.88 28.99 -7.52
N TYR A 47 16.96 29.54 -6.97
CA TYR A 47 18.27 28.91 -7.00
C TYR A 47 18.54 28.13 -5.72
N GLY A 48 19.37 27.09 -5.83
CA GLY A 48 19.75 26.22 -4.72
C GLY A 48 19.44 24.76 -4.98
N SER A 49 20.03 23.90 -4.15
CA SER A 49 19.83 22.46 -4.20
C SER A 49 18.51 22.03 -3.53
N SER A 50 18.24 20.72 -3.47
CA SER A 50 17.03 20.18 -2.86
C SER A 50 16.85 20.63 -1.39
N PRO A 51 15.74 21.30 -1.04
CA PRO A 51 15.58 21.95 0.27
C PRO A 51 15.13 21.00 1.39
N LYS A 52 14.95 19.70 1.10
CA LYS A 52 14.54 18.68 2.06
C LYS A 52 15.54 17.51 2.05
N PRO A 53 15.87 16.93 3.20
CA PRO A 53 16.84 15.86 3.29
C PRO A 53 16.32 14.60 2.58
N LYS A 54 17.22 13.90 1.90
CA LYS A 54 16.96 12.59 1.28
C LYS A 54 17.71 11.52 2.07
N GLN A 55 17.03 10.42 2.39
CA GLN A 55 17.66 9.28 3.05
C GLN A 55 18.58 8.56 2.05
N LYS A 56 19.89 8.52 2.34
CA LYS A 56 20.90 7.90 1.46
C LYS A 56 21.15 6.42 1.77
N ARG A 57 21.06 6.01 3.03
CA ARG A 57 21.36 4.65 3.49
C ARG A 57 20.09 3.98 4.03
N PHE A 58 19.79 2.78 3.50
CA PHE A 58 18.67 1.95 3.94
C PHE A 58 19.22 0.65 4.53
N ALA A 59 18.96 0.40 5.82
CA ALA A 59 19.42 -0.82 6.49
C ALA A 59 18.54 -2.04 6.20
N LYS A 60 17.24 -1.83 5.95
CA LYS A 60 16.29 -2.93 5.71
C LYS A 60 16.11 -3.17 4.21
N ILE A 61 16.36 -4.40 3.79
CA ILE A 61 16.28 -4.83 2.39
C ILE A 61 14.83 -5.10 1.97
N ASN A 62 14.04 -5.74 2.85
CA ASN A 62 12.69 -6.19 2.53
C ASN A 62 11.63 -5.19 3.01
N LYS A 63 10.46 -5.15 2.36
CA LYS A 63 9.32 -4.32 2.77
C LYS A 63 8.22 -5.18 3.43
N LYS A 64 7.33 -4.55 4.20
CA LYS A 64 6.12 -5.21 4.67
C LYS A 64 5.13 -5.31 3.51
N VAL A 65 4.64 -6.51 3.22
CA VAL A 65 3.66 -6.69 2.14
C VAL A 65 2.25 -6.51 2.70
N ALA A 66 1.50 -5.60 2.09
CA ALA A 66 0.08 -5.37 2.38
C ALA A 66 -0.77 -6.03 1.29
N LEU A 67 -1.72 -6.84 1.71
CA LEU A 67 -2.74 -7.43 0.87
C LEU A 67 -4.01 -6.61 0.95
N VAL A 68 -4.74 -6.57 -0.15
CA VAL A 68 -6.08 -6.00 -0.24
C VAL A 68 -7.04 -7.17 -0.45
N LEU A 69 -7.89 -7.39 0.56
CA LEU A 69 -9.00 -8.34 0.52
C LEU A 69 -10.24 -7.61 0.03
N THR A 70 -10.76 -8.03 -1.12
CA THR A 70 -11.96 -7.47 -1.73
C THR A 70 -13.11 -8.44 -1.49
N CYS A 71 -14.14 -8.02 -0.75
CA CYS A 71 -15.30 -8.86 -0.48
C CYS A 71 -16.12 -9.09 -1.76
N SER A 72 -16.43 -10.35 -2.08
CA SER A 72 -17.21 -10.70 -3.27
C SER A 72 -18.67 -10.20 -3.23
N LYS A 73 -19.25 -10.03 -2.03
CA LYS A 73 -20.67 -9.61 -1.88
C LYS A 73 -20.87 -8.10 -1.95
N CYS A 74 -20.09 -7.33 -1.20
CA CYS A 74 -20.29 -5.87 -1.05
C CYS A 74 -19.16 -5.01 -1.63
N GLY A 75 -18.10 -5.62 -2.18
CA GLY A 75 -16.95 -4.91 -2.75
C GLY A 75 -16.06 -4.19 -1.74
N TYR A 76 -16.34 -4.31 -0.43
CA TYR A 76 -15.54 -3.67 0.61
C TYR A 76 -14.10 -4.17 0.58
N LYS A 77 -13.15 -3.24 0.73
CA LYS A 77 -11.71 -3.50 0.69
C LYS A 77 -11.15 -3.46 2.11
N LEU A 78 -10.58 -4.58 2.56
CA LEU A 78 -9.86 -4.69 3.82
C LEU A 78 -8.36 -4.82 3.55
N HIS A 79 -7.54 -4.08 4.29
CA HIS A 79 -6.09 -4.16 4.21
C HIS A 79 -5.54 -5.07 5.30
N LYS A 80 -4.74 -6.08 4.92
CA LYS A 80 -4.06 -6.99 5.86
C LYS A 80 -2.57 -7.04 5.57
N THR A 81 -1.74 -6.86 6.59
CA THR A 81 -0.28 -6.94 6.46
C THR A 81 0.25 -8.31 6.85
N LEU A 82 1.11 -8.90 6.01
CA LEU A 82 1.71 -10.23 6.26
C LEU A 82 3.09 -10.17 6.96
N GLY A 83 3.67 -8.98 7.15
CA GLY A 83 5.04 -8.80 7.65
C GLY A 83 6.08 -8.56 6.55
N ARG A 84 7.38 -8.54 6.91
CA ARG A 84 8.49 -8.27 5.96
C ARG A 84 8.89 -9.54 5.23
N MET A 85 8.93 -9.49 3.91
CA MET A 85 9.26 -10.64 3.07
C MET A 85 9.87 -10.21 1.73
N LYS A 86 10.65 -11.10 1.10
CA LYS A 86 11.32 -10.86 -0.19
C LYS A 86 10.34 -10.96 -1.37
N LYS A 87 9.55 -12.04 -1.42
CA LYS A 87 8.60 -12.32 -2.51
C LYS A 87 7.31 -12.93 -1.97
N VAL A 88 6.19 -12.47 -2.51
CA VAL A 88 4.85 -13.04 -2.29
C VAL A 88 4.27 -13.38 -3.64
N GLU A 89 3.78 -14.61 -3.76
CA GLU A 89 3.13 -15.11 -4.95
C GLU A 89 1.68 -15.45 -4.59
N LEU A 90 0.74 -14.94 -5.38
CA LEU A 90 -0.67 -15.26 -5.25
C LEU A 90 -0.94 -16.54 -6.05
N VAL A 91 -1.30 -17.61 -5.36
CA VAL A 91 -1.63 -18.92 -5.94
C VAL A 91 -3.14 -19.06 -6.05
#